data_AF-A0A9D4TC85-F1
#
_entry.id   AF-A0A9D4TC85-F1
#
_cell.length_a   1.000
_cell.length_b   1.000
_cell.length_c   1.000
_cell.angle_alpha   90.00
_cell.angle_beta   90.00
_cell.angle_gamma   90.00
#
_symmetry.space_group_name_H-M   'P 1'
#
loop_
_entity.id
_entity.type
_entity.pdbx_description
1 polymer ?
#
loop_
_entity_poly.entity_id
_entity_poly.type
_entity_poly.pdbx_seq_one_letter_code
_entity_poly.pdbx_strand_id
1 'polypeptide(L)'
;MRALLLAAVLALLVLADPSWAQRRRGQGGGRNQSRNQSRGQAQQSQRQVAAAGRPNSDCQTSSGQPGVCQALSHCVFQFNAIEDIASSPCGVGPHVCCPLDTPAASGQSPVSRPVTVIGRRVAVPKISQDDLDIAGRASLSVVRGIEDAERALLNDGLFAKRHTTASLHAAFFGSKPIVQSLGRDGLIGLEATRELARRFNLDSTQGRDGLQRFNIQNTVIADACPKIPRCPSTKYRSPDGLCNNLRNREWGKSLTAFERFMPPNYADGINGRSLQKAIDGNPLPNPRTVSVAADPDADFPNQRNTLMLMQFAQFVDHDLTLTGVSRFRNGSAITCCDEELIANPTKRHYACMPIDLPADDHFYAQFQLRCLEFVRSVPAPRPKCTLGPREQLNQLTAYMDASNIYGSTEEEAKSLRSFRDGRLASTFFSRDELLPRQTDSTQECNEQGTDFICFRAGDERVNEQLSLTAMHTLWLREHNRVAAELHRLNPGWKDEILYQEARRIVAAEFQHIAFNEFLPILLGRTLSTTARD
;
A
#
# COMPACT_ATOMS: atom_id res chain seq x y z
N MET A 1 11.78 -5.27 -28.45
CA MET A 1 12.89 -6.11 -27.95
C MET A 1 14.28 -5.71 -28.45
N ARG A 2 14.61 -5.71 -29.76
CA ARG A 2 15.97 -5.34 -30.23
C ARG A 2 16.41 -3.89 -29.93
N ALA A 3 15.47 -2.94 -29.89
CA ALA A 3 15.77 -1.55 -29.52
C ALA A 3 15.97 -1.34 -28.00
N LEU A 4 15.28 -2.14 -27.17
CA LEU A 4 15.44 -2.17 -25.70
C LEU A 4 16.82 -2.75 -25.30
N LEU A 5 17.27 -3.79 -26.02
CA LEU A 5 18.63 -4.33 -25.90
C LEU A 5 19.70 -3.30 -26.27
N LEU A 6 19.48 -2.48 -27.30
CA LEU A 6 20.44 -1.45 -27.71
C LEU A 6 20.56 -0.33 -26.65
N ALA A 7 19.44 0.07 -26.04
CA ALA A 7 19.41 1.09 -24.99
C ALA A 7 20.06 0.60 -23.69
N ALA A 8 19.83 -0.67 -23.29
CA ALA A 8 20.47 -1.28 -22.13
C ALA A 8 21.98 -1.47 -22.33
N VAL A 9 22.41 -1.86 -23.53
CA VAL A 9 23.84 -1.99 -23.88
C VAL A 9 24.53 -0.62 -23.95
N LEU A 10 23.86 0.41 -24.47
CA LEU A 10 24.40 1.79 -24.48
C LEU A 10 24.53 2.38 -23.06
N ALA A 11 23.58 2.09 -22.16
CA ALA A 11 23.68 2.48 -20.76
C ALA A 11 24.83 1.79 -20.01
N LEU A 12 25.12 0.53 -20.35
CA LEU A 12 26.25 -0.23 -19.80
C LEU A 12 27.60 0.28 -20.31
N LEU A 13 27.69 0.78 -21.55
CA LEU A 13 28.92 1.35 -22.11
C LEU A 13 29.27 2.73 -21.52
N VAL A 14 28.27 3.54 -21.16
CA VAL A 14 28.48 4.87 -20.53
C VAL A 14 28.96 4.75 -19.07
N LEU A 15 28.63 3.66 -18.38
CA LEU A 15 29.06 3.42 -16.99
C LEU A 15 30.43 2.74 -16.87
N ALA A 16 31.05 2.33 -17.99
CA ALA A 16 32.30 1.58 -18.01
C ALA A 16 33.55 2.42 -18.38
N ASP A 17 33.43 3.72 -18.65
CA ASP A 17 34.58 4.59 -19.00
C ASP A 17 34.97 5.53 -17.83
N PRO A 18 36.12 5.31 -17.16
CA PRO A 18 36.59 6.14 -16.05
C PRO A 18 37.16 7.51 -16.50
N SER A 19 37.26 7.79 -17.81
CA SER A 19 38.08 8.90 -18.33
C SER A 19 37.36 10.25 -18.51
N TRP A 20 36.05 10.32 -18.25
CA TRP A 20 35.27 11.55 -18.45
C TRP A 20 35.38 12.59 -17.33
N ALA A 21 35.90 12.22 -16.14
CA ALA A 21 35.96 13.13 -14.99
C ALA A 21 37.23 14.03 -14.94
N GLN A 22 38.15 13.94 -15.91
CA GLN A 22 39.48 14.56 -15.78
C GLN A 22 39.90 15.55 -16.88
N ARG A 23 39.01 16.00 -17.76
CA ARG A 23 39.34 17.05 -18.74
C ARG A 23 38.48 18.30 -18.59
N ARG A 24 38.83 19.14 -17.61
CA ARG A 24 38.61 20.61 -17.64
C ARG A 24 39.25 21.31 -16.42
N ARG A 25 40.57 21.13 -16.22
CA ARG A 25 41.38 22.08 -15.45
C ARG A 25 42.77 22.18 -16.07
N GLY A 26 43.09 23.36 -16.59
CA GLY A 26 44.47 23.80 -16.84
C GLY A 26 44.79 24.19 -18.28
N GLN A 27 44.85 25.51 -18.52
CA GLN A 27 45.86 26.29 -19.27
C GLN A 27 45.16 27.53 -19.85
N GLY A 28 45.25 28.70 -19.20
CA GLY A 28 46.26 29.76 -19.47
C GLY A 28 45.44 31.02 -19.85
N GLY A 29 45.74 32.27 -19.49
CA GLY A 29 46.92 32.92 -18.95
C GLY A 29 46.93 34.36 -19.50
N GLY A 30 46.61 35.35 -18.65
CA GLY A 30 47.11 36.73 -18.69
C GLY A 30 46.59 37.73 -19.75
N ARG A 31 45.90 38.79 -19.28
CA ARG A 31 46.37 40.19 -19.37
C ARG A 31 45.57 41.13 -18.47
N ASN A 32 46.28 41.80 -17.56
CA ASN A 32 45.84 42.92 -16.74
C ASN A 32 45.56 44.15 -17.60
N GLN A 33 44.46 44.87 -17.33
CA GLN A 33 44.45 46.33 -17.19
C GLN A 33 43.12 46.83 -16.60
N SER A 34 43.24 47.85 -15.73
CA SER A 34 42.17 48.67 -15.13
C SER A 34 41.36 48.11 -13.94
N ARG A 35 42.00 48.11 -12.75
CA ARG A 35 41.30 48.35 -11.48
C ARG A 35 41.21 49.86 -11.25
N ASN A 36 40.02 50.43 -11.36
CA ASN A 36 39.47 51.48 -10.50
C ASN A 36 38.30 52.16 -11.20
N GLN A 37 37.09 51.64 -11.01
CA GLN A 37 35.80 52.35 -11.02
C GLN A 37 34.66 51.33 -11.03
N SER A 38 34.26 50.81 -9.85
CA SER A 38 32.93 50.16 -9.64
C SER A 38 32.72 49.64 -8.22
N ARG A 39 33.39 50.19 -7.20
CA ARG A 39 33.13 49.87 -5.77
C ARG A 39 32.05 50.76 -5.12
N GLY A 40 31.21 51.40 -5.94
CA GLY A 40 30.12 52.29 -5.49
C GLY A 40 28.70 51.83 -5.83
N GLN A 41 28.50 50.66 -6.48
CA GLN A 41 27.16 50.21 -6.90
C GLN A 41 26.72 48.85 -6.33
N ALA A 42 27.54 48.21 -5.49
CA ALA A 42 27.24 46.89 -4.90
C ALA A 42 26.63 46.94 -3.48
N GLN A 43 26.45 48.13 -2.88
CA GLN A 43 25.84 48.31 -1.55
C GLN A 43 24.46 48.96 -1.58
N GLN A 44 23.91 49.28 -2.75
CA GLN A 44 22.52 49.73 -2.91
C GLN A 44 21.59 48.67 -3.53
N SER A 45 22.11 47.54 -4.06
CA SER A 45 21.26 46.46 -4.58
C SER A 45 20.83 45.41 -3.54
N GLN A 46 21.33 45.48 -2.30
CA GLN A 46 20.94 44.58 -1.19
C GLN A 46 19.89 45.20 -0.23
N ARG A 47 19.35 46.38 -0.53
CA ARG A 47 18.22 46.99 0.22
C ARG A 47 16.94 47.19 -0.60
N GLN A 48 16.86 46.61 -1.80
CA GLN A 48 15.67 46.69 -2.68
C GLN A 48 15.16 45.31 -3.17
N VAL A 49 15.34 44.25 -2.37
CA VAL A 49 14.59 42.97 -2.54
C VAL A 49 13.55 42.78 -1.42
N ALA A 50 13.29 43.84 -0.64
CA ALA A 50 12.19 43.90 0.32
C ALA A 50 11.00 44.67 -0.28
N ALA A 51 10.51 44.24 -1.44
CA ALA A 51 9.22 44.63 -2.03
C ALA A 51 8.89 43.74 -3.24
N ALA A 52 9.09 42.42 -3.13
CA ALA A 52 8.44 41.50 -4.07
C ALA A 52 6.98 41.38 -3.64
N GLY A 53 6.07 41.84 -4.49
CA GLY A 53 4.63 41.79 -4.27
C GLY A 53 4.17 40.40 -3.82
N ARG A 54 3.16 40.36 -2.96
CA ARG A 54 2.44 39.14 -2.64
C ARG A 54 2.10 38.43 -3.97
N PRO A 55 2.27 37.09 -4.09
CA PRO A 55 1.76 36.39 -5.25
C PRO A 55 0.28 36.76 -5.41
N ASN A 56 -0.13 37.16 -6.61
CA ASN A 56 -1.54 37.40 -6.90
C ASN A 56 -2.30 36.14 -6.50
N SER A 57 -3.34 36.33 -5.70
CA SER A 57 -4.17 35.23 -5.24
C SER A 57 -5.13 34.85 -6.36
N ASP A 58 -5.09 33.58 -6.75
CA ASP A 58 -5.93 33.02 -7.82
C ASP A 58 -7.23 32.40 -7.28
N CYS A 59 -7.33 32.23 -5.96
CA CYS A 59 -8.47 31.61 -5.28
C CYS A 59 -8.58 32.07 -3.83
N GLN A 60 -9.78 31.93 -3.24
CA GLN A 60 -9.96 32.03 -1.80
C GLN A 60 -9.94 30.63 -1.18
N THR A 61 -9.12 30.45 -0.15
CA THR A 61 -9.12 29.21 0.64
C THR A 61 -10.45 29.04 1.36
N SER A 62 -10.76 27.83 1.85
CA SER A 62 -11.98 27.60 2.65
C SER A 62 -11.99 28.34 4.00
N SER A 63 -10.87 28.94 4.41
CA SER A 63 -10.77 29.85 5.56
C SER A 63 -10.88 31.34 5.19
N GLY A 64 -11.17 31.65 3.92
CA GLY A 64 -11.32 33.01 3.40
C GLY A 64 -10.00 33.76 3.18
N GLN A 65 -8.86 33.05 3.17
CA GLN A 65 -7.56 33.65 2.92
C GLN A 65 -7.19 33.64 1.42
N PRO A 66 -6.33 34.56 0.96
CA PRO A 66 -5.84 34.54 -0.42
C PRO A 66 -4.92 33.33 -0.66
N GLY A 67 -5.30 32.43 -1.58
CA GLY A 67 -4.52 31.25 -1.99
C GLY A 67 -4.08 31.29 -3.45
N VAL A 68 -3.25 30.33 -3.85
CA VAL A 68 -2.78 30.09 -5.23
C VAL A 68 -3.24 28.71 -5.66
N CYS A 69 -3.90 28.60 -6.82
CA CYS A 69 -4.38 27.32 -7.32
C CYS A 69 -3.22 26.37 -7.61
N GLN A 70 -3.34 25.12 -7.15
CA GLN A 70 -2.34 24.07 -7.37
C GLN A 70 -3.02 22.83 -7.96
N ALA A 71 -2.24 21.94 -8.58
CA ALA A 71 -2.76 20.67 -9.06
C ALA A 71 -3.38 19.87 -7.90
N LEU A 72 -4.43 19.10 -8.19
CA LEU A 72 -5.19 18.34 -7.18
C LEU A 72 -4.30 17.48 -6.27
N SER A 73 -3.21 16.91 -6.82
CA SER A 73 -2.21 16.15 -6.07
C SER A 73 -1.57 16.91 -4.90
N HIS A 74 -1.51 18.24 -4.94
CA HIS A 74 -0.90 19.08 -3.90
C HIS A 74 -1.87 19.49 -2.79
N CYS A 75 -3.17 19.54 -3.06
CA CYS A 75 -4.16 19.93 -2.05
C CYS A 75 -5.20 18.86 -1.70
N VAL A 76 -5.31 17.73 -2.41
CA VAL A 76 -6.23 16.63 -2.04
C VAL A 76 -6.05 16.17 -0.59
N PHE A 77 -4.81 16.20 -0.10
CA PHE A 77 -4.45 15.85 1.28
C PHE A 77 -4.86 16.89 2.32
N GLN A 78 -5.36 18.04 1.90
CA GLN A 78 -5.73 19.18 2.72
C GLN A 78 -7.24 19.25 3.02
N PHE A 79 -8.03 18.42 2.35
CA PHE A 79 -9.49 18.40 2.47
C PHE A 79 -9.97 17.22 3.31
N ASN A 80 -11.12 17.39 3.97
CA ASN A 80 -11.72 16.34 4.81
C ASN A 80 -12.84 15.58 4.09
N ALA A 81 -13.29 16.10 2.95
CA ALA A 81 -14.36 15.54 2.13
C ALA A 81 -14.15 15.90 0.65
N ILE A 82 -14.70 15.10 -0.26
CA ILE A 82 -14.62 15.36 -1.71
C ILE A 82 -15.41 16.63 -2.07
N GLU A 83 -16.48 16.90 -1.34
CA GLU A 83 -17.30 18.10 -1.48
C GLU A 83 -16.50 19.37 -1.16
N ASP A 84 -15.56 19.30 -0.21
CA ASP A 84 -14.68 20.42 0.13
C ASP A 84 -13.68 20.71 -1.03
N ILE A 85 -13.23 19.66 -1.74
CA ILE A 85 -12.40 19.79 -2.94
C ILE A 85 -13.22 20.42 -4.06
N ALA A 86 -14.42 19.87 -4.32
CA ALA A 86 -15.29 20.33 -5.39
C ALA A 86 -15.77 21.78 -5.19
N SER A 87 -15.89 22.22 -3.93
CA SER A 87 -16.24 23.58 -3.55
C SER A 87 -15.03 24.53 -3.43
N SER A 88 -13.80 24.05 -3.63
CA SER A 88 -12.58 24.86 -3.66
C SER A 88 -12.46 25.59 -5.00
N PRO A 89 -12.76 26.90 -5.07
CA PRO A 89 -12.97 27.58 -6.34
C PRO A 89 -11.63 27.93 -6.99
N CYS A 90 -11.18 27.08 -7.90
CA CYS A 90 -10.11 27.38 -8.85
C CYS A 90 -10.70 27.44 -10.25
N GLY A 91 -10.71 28.62 -10.88
CA GLY A 91 -11.32 28.85 -12.20
C GLY A 91 -10.62 28.16 -13.38
N VAL A 92 -9.66 27.26 -13.13
CA VAL A 92 -8.73 26.71 -14.13
C VAL A 92 -9.03 25.25 -14.53
N GLY A 93 -10.13 24.68 -14.06
CA GLY A 93 -10.61 23.35 -14.45
C GLY A 93 -10.67 22.32 -13.30
N PRO A 94 -11.12 21.08 -13.57
CA PRO A 94 -11.44 20.08 -12.54
C PRO A 94 -10.23 19.44 -11.83
N HIS A 95 -9.01 19.78 -12.25
CA HIS A 95 -7.77 19.18 -11.74
C HIS A 95 -6.94 20.12 -10.87
N VAL A 96 -7.51 21.24 -10.43
CA VAL A 96 -6.87 22.24 -9.57
C VAL A 96 -7.70 22.51 -8.31
N CYS A 97 -7.02 22.77 -7.20
CA CYS A 97 -7.63 23.14 -5.92
C CYS A 97 -6.93 24.33 -5.29
N CYS A 98 -7.64 25.03 -4.40
CA CYS A 98 -7.09 26.08 -3.56
C CYS A 98 -6.58 25.47 -2.23
N PRO A 99 -5.26 25.40 -2.00
CA PRO A 99 -4.69 24.83 -0.77
C PRO A 99 -5.04 25.66 0.48
N LEU A 100 -5.18 25.00 1.62
CA LEU A 100 -5.16 25.62 2.95
C LEU A 100 -3.79 26.20 3.27
N ASP A 101 -3.75 27.34 3.97
CA ASP A 101 -2.54 28.02 4.47
C ASP A 101 -1.61 27.03 5.21
N THR A 102 -0.65 26.47 4.49
CA THR A 102 0.49 25.77 5.07
C THR A 102 1.72 26.58 4.71
N PRO A 103 2.53 27.02 5.68
CA PRO A 103 3.77 27.71 5.39
C PRO A 103 4.59 26.83 4.45
N ALA A 104 4.96 27.38 3.29
CA ALA A 104 5.82 26.71 2.34
C ALA A 104 7.07 26.24 3.10
N ALA A 105 7.19 24.92 3.30
CA ALA A 105 8.39 24.35 3.91
C ALA A 105 9.54 24.59 2.94
N SER A 106 10.27 25.68 3.16
CA SER A 106 11.43 26.08 2.37
C SER A 106 12.43 24.92 2.34
N GLY A 107 12.64 24.33 1.15
CA GLY A 107 13.72 23.37 0.90
C GLY A 107 13.38 21.88 0.98
N GLN A 108 12.14 21.47 0.69
CA GLN A 108 11.80 20.05 0.60
C GLN A 108 11.90 19.50 -0.84
N SER A 109 12.39 18.26 -0.92
CA SER A 109 12.39 17.40 -2.12
C SER A 109 11.10 17.53 -2.92
N PRO A 110 11.09 17.36 -4.26
CA PRO A 110 9.88 17.40 -5.09
C PRO A 110 8.79 16.38 -4.67
N VAL A 111 9.11 15.47 -3.75
CA VAL A 111 8.17 14.57 -3.08
C VAL A 111 8.29 14.76 -1.56
N SER A 112 7.67 15.81 -1.03
CA SER A 112 7.28 15.85 0.38
C SER A 112 5.86 15.31 0.48
N ARG A 113 5.57 14.51 1.52
CA ARG A 113 4.16 14.28 1.88
C ARG A 113 3.57 15.67 2.13
N PRO A 114 2.54 16.12 1.37
CA PRO A 114 1.81 17.31 1.76
C PRO A 114 1.35 17.10 3.19
N VAL A 115 1.52 18.16 3.99
CA VAL A 115 1.28 18.17 5.43
C VAL A 115 0.03 17.34 5.70
N THR A 116 0.20 16.16 6.32
CA THR A 116 -0.92 15.38 6.83
C THR A 116 -1.77 16.40 7.55
N VAL A 117 -3.00 16.65 7.09
CA VAL A 117 -3.93 17.49 7.83
C VAL A 117 -3.94 16.87 9.21
N ILE A 118 -3.26 17.53 10.14
CA ILE A 118 -3.51 17.35 11.55
C ILE A 118 -4.98 17.69 11.59
N GLY A 119 -5.85 16.67 11.61
CA GLY A 119 -7.30 16.81 11.56
C GLY A 119 -7.65 18.05 12.35
N ARG A 120 -8.35 19.02 11.70
CA ARG A 120 -8.69 20.35 12.24
C ARG A 120 -8.53 20.35 13.74
N ARG A 121 -7.62 21.12 14.38
CA ARG A 121 -7.36 21.01 15.84
C ARG A 121 -8.67 20.85 16.63
N VAL A 122 -9.07 19.60 16.89
CA VAL A 122 -10.36 19.32 17.51
C VAL A 122 -10.12 19.47 19.00
N ALA A 123 -10.96 20.25 19.66
CA ALA A 123 -10.93 20.31 21.11
C ALA A 123 -11.36 18.95 21.65
N VAL A 124 -10.46 18.33 22.43
CA VAL A 124 -10.76 17.15 23.24
C VAL A 124 -10.53 17.51 24.71
N PRO A 125 -11.24 16.88 25.65
CA PRO A 125 -10.98 17.04 27.07
C PRO A 125 -9.51 16.75 27.42
N LYS A 126 -9.07 17.23 28.59
CA LYS A 126 -7.73 16.91 29.10
C LYS A 126 -7.67 15.41 29.43
N ILE A 127 -6.87 14.68 28.67
CA ILE A 127 -6.58 13.25 28.88
C ILE A 127 -5.19 13.16 29.51
N SER A 128 -5.11 12.56 30.69
CA SER A 128 -3.87 12.37 31.44
C SER A 128 -3.14 11.08 31.01
N GLN A 129 -1.90 10.91 31.46
CA GLN A 129 -1.16 9.67 31.26
C GLN A 129 -1.86 8.47 31.93
N ASP A 130 -2.45 8.68 33.11
CA ASP A 130 -3.21 7.65 33.82
C ASP A 130 -4.44 7.20 33.01
N ASP A 131 -5.11 8.15 32.34
CA ASP A 131 -6.24 7.82 31.45
C ASP A 131 -5.80 6.94 30.27
N LEU A 132 -4.62 7.22 29.69
CA LEU A 132 -4.05 6.39 28.62
C LEU A 132 -3.73 4.99 29.12
N ASP A 133 -3.16 4.86 30.32
CA ASP A 133 -2.85 3.56 30.91
C ASP A 133 -4.12 2.77 31.28
N ILE A 134 -5.14 3.45 31.80
CA ILE A 134 -6.43 2.82 32.09
C ILE A 134 -7.08 2.31 30.78
N ALA A 135 -7.09 3.14 29.73
CA ALA A 135 -7.58 2.72 28.42
C ALA A 135 -6.75 1.57 27.83
N GLY A 136 -5.43 1.59 28.03
CA GLY A 136 -4.52 0.51 27.67
C GLY A 136 -4.88 -0.81 28.35
N ARG A 137 -5.07 -0.82 29.68
CA ARG A 137 -5.49 -2.05 30.41
C ARG A 137 -6.85 -2.55 29.96
N ALA A 138 -7.81 -1.64 29.75
CA ALA A 138 -9.13 -2.01 29.25
C ALA A 138 -9.04 -2.65 27.86
N SER A 139 -8.22 -2.09 26.95
CA SER A 139 -8.01 -2.65 25.61
C SER A 139 -7.44 -4.07 25.65
N LEU A 140 -6.47 -4.34 26.54
CA LEU A 140 -5.92 -5.68 26.74
C LEU A 140 -6.99 -6.66 27.22
N SER A 141 -7.89 -6.22 28.10
CA SER A 141 -9.02 -7.03 28.56
C SER A 141 -10.01 -7.35 27.43
N VAL A 142 -10.32 -6.37 26.58
CA VAL A 142 -11.21 -6.56 25.42
C VAL A 142 -10.59 -7.54 24.42
N VAL A 143 -9.31 -7.38 24.09
CA VAL A 143 -8.60 -8.27 23.15
C VAL A 143 -8.52 -9.70 23.70
N ARG A 144 -8.29 -9.88 25.01
CA ARG A 144 -8.38 -11.22 25.64
C ARG A 144 -9.78 -11.83 25.50
N GLY A 145 -10.83 -11.05 25.71
CA GLY A 145 -12.21 -11.53 25.51
C GLY A 145 -12.51 -11.93 24.06
N ILE A 146 -11.92 -11.23 23.08
CA ILE A 146 -12.00 -11.62 21.67
C ILE A 146 -11.26 -12.95 21.44
N GLU A 147 -10.06 -13.11 21.98
CA GLU A 147 -9.30 -14.37 21.90
C GLU A 147 -10.05 -15.55 22.56
N ASP A 148 -10.76 -15.30 23.66
CA ASP A 148 -11.62 -16.29 24.32
C ASP A 148 -12.80 -16.70 23.42
N ALA A 149 -13.47 -15.73 22.80
CA ALA A 149 -14.56 -15.98 21.87
C ALA A 149 -14.08 -16.72 20.61
N GLU A 150 -12.90 -16.39 20.09
CA GLU A 150 -12.27 -17.12 18.98
C GLU A 150 -12.03 -18.59 19.34
N ARG A 151 -11.56 -18.88 20.56
CA ARG A 151 -11.38 -20.26 21.02
C ARG A 151 -12.69 -21.02 21.13
N ALA A 152 -13.76 -20.37 21.60
CA ALA A 152 -15.08 -20.97 21.64
C ALA A 152 -15.59 -21.34 20.24
N LEU A 153 -15.46 -20.43 19.26
CA LEU A 153 -15.83 -20.69 17.87
C LEU A 153 -15.06 -21.88 17.28
N LEU A 154 -13.75 -21.96 17.52
CA LEU A 154 -12.94 -23.10 17.07
C LEU A 154 -13.39 -24.42 17.70
N ASN A 155 -13.70 -24.43 19.00
CA ASN A 155 -14.17 -25.61 19.71
C ASN A 155 -15.55 -26.08 19.21
N ASP A 156 -16.41 -25.13 18.86
CA ASP A 156 -17.74 -25.39 18.29
C ASP A 156 -17.66 -25.81 16.80
N GLY A 157 -16.46 -25.80 16.20
CA GLY A 157 -16.27 -26.14 14.78
C GLY A 157 -16.73 -25.06 13.80
N LEU A 158 -16.88 -23.82 14.28
CA LEU A 158 -17.36 -22.65 13.53
C LEU A 158 -16.19 -21.89 12.89
N PHE A 159 -15.57 -22.54 11.91
CA PHE A 159 -14.53 -21.97 11.05
C PHE A 159 -14.73 -22.48 9.61
N ALA A 160 -14.08 -21.83 8.63
CA ALA A 160 -14.21 -22.26 7.24
C ALA A 160 -13.58 -23.65 7.04
N LYS A 161 -14.43 -24.67 6.87
CA LYS A 161 -14.02 -26.08 6.74
C LYS A 161 -13.31 -26.31 5.42
N ARG A 162 -12.37 -27.25 5.42
CA ARG A 162 -11.59 -27.62 4.23
C ARG A 162 -12.50 -27.99 3.05
N HIS A 163 -12.10 -27.62 1.83
CA HIS A 163 -12.84 -27.89 0.58
C HIS A 163 -14.25 -27.27 0.51
N THR A 164 -14.53 -26.24 1.31
CA THR A 164 -15.73 -25.41 1.16
C THR A 164 -15.43 -24.18 0.32
N THR A 165 -16.46 -23.57 -0.25
CA THR A 165 -16.33 -22.27 -0.94
C THR A 165 -15.72 -21.20 -0.04
N ALA A 166 -16.08 -21.20 1.25
CA ALA A 166 -15.50 -20.30 2.26
C ALA A 166 -13.99 -20.52 2.44
N SER A 167 -13.53 -21.78 2.52
CA SER A 167 -12.10 -22.06 2.67
C SER A 167 -11.30 -21.75 1.41
N LEU A 168 -11.86 -22.01 0.23
CA LEU A 168 -11.22 -21.72 -1.05
C LEU A 168 -11.11 -20.20 -1.26
N HIS A 169 -12.21 -19.47 -1.06
CA HIS A 169 -12.24 -18.01 -1.09
C HIS A 169 -11.21 -17.43 -0.13
N ALA A 170 -11.19 -17.90 1.12
CA ALA A 170 -10.24 -17.41 2.10
C ALA A 170 -8.79 -17.76 1.75
N ALA A 171 -8.51 -18.85 1.03
CA ALA A 171 -7.15 -19.21 0.67
C ALA A 171 -6.52 -18.19 -0.30
N PHE A 172 -7.29 -17.66 -1.27
CA PHE A 172 -6.83 -16.61 -2.19
C PHE A 172 -6.39 -15.32 -1.49
N PHE A 173 -7.06 -14.95 -0.39
CA PHE A 173 -6.68 -13.80 0.43
C PHE A 173 -5.71 -14.24 1.53
N GLY A 174 -4.60 -14.84 1.11
CA GLY A 174 -3.55 -15.31 1.99
C GLY A 174 -3.15 -14.28 3.05
N SER A 175 -2.52 -14.77 4.10
CA SER A 175 -2.04 -13.90 5.15
C SER A 175 -0.77 -14.48 5.70
N LYS A 176 0.33 -13.74 5.53
CA LYS A 176 1.60 -14.06 6.18
C LYS A 176 1.35 -14.21 7.69
N PRO A 177 1.94 -15.19 8.40
CA PRO A 177 1.67 -15.41 9.82
C PRO A 177 1.85 -14.16 10.70
N ILE A 178 2.83 -13.32 10.35
CA ILE A 178 3.11 -12.04 11.03
C ILE A 178 1.93 -11.04 10.98
N VAL A 179 1.08 -11.11 9.96
CA VAL A 179 -0.07 -10.22 9.77
C VAL A 179 -1.09 -10.35 10.89
N GLN A 180 -1.31 -11.57 11.43
CA GLN A 180 -2.24 -11.75 12.54
C GLN A 180 -1.67 -11.20 13.85
N SER A 181 -0.36 -11.28 14.06
CA SER A 181 0.31 -10.64 15.19
C SER A 181 0.20 -9.12 15.10
N LEU A 182 0.50 -8.54 13.93
CA LEU A 182 0.35 -7.10 13.71
C LEU A 182 -1.12 -6.66 13.81
N GLY A 183 -2.04 -7.49 13.32
CA GLY A 183 -3.48 -7.29 13.45
C GLY A 183 -3.92 -7.21 14.91
N ARG A 184 -3.37 -8.07 15.76
CA ARG A 184 -3.61 -8.04 17.20
C ARG A 184 -3.07 -6.76 17.84
N ASP A 185 -1.85 -6.35 17.48
CA ASP A 185 -1.23 -5.12 18.00
C ASP A 185 -2.02 -3.87 17.58
N GLY A 186 -2.47 -3.82 16.33
CA GLY A 186 -3.35 -2.76 15.84
C GLY A 186 -4.72 -2.75 16.52
N LEU A 187 -5.26 -3.93 16.85
CA LEU A 187 -6.53 -4.05 17.58
C LEU A 187 -6.41 -3.50 19.01
N ILE A 188 -5.29 -3.71 19.69
CA ILE A 188 -5.02 -3.14 21.02
C ILE A 188 -5.10 -1.60 20.97
N GLY A 189 -4.37 -0.96 20.07
CA GLY A 189 -4.40 0.50 19.92
C GLY A 189 -5.78 1.03 19.51
N LEU A 190 -6.49 0.28 18.66
CA LEU A 190 -7.84 0.63 18.22
C LEU A 190 -8.87 0.55 19.37
N GLU A 191 -8.84 -0.50 20.18
CA GLU A 191 -9.75 -0.64 21.32
C GLU A 191 -9.40 0.34 22.45
N ALA A 192 -8.12 0.68 22.65
CA ALA A 192 -7.73 1.78 23.55
C ALA A 192 -8.31 3.13 23.09
N THR A 193 -8.29 3.39 21.78
CA THR A 193 -8.91 4.58 21.19
C THR A 193 -10.41 4.63 21.45
N ARG A 194 -11.11 3.50 21.24
CA ARG A 194 -12.56 3.39 21.50
C ARG A 194 -12.89 3.58 22.97
N GLU A 195 -12.07 3.04 23.87
CA GLU A 195 -12.28 3.19 25.31
C GLU A 195 -12.12 4.65 25.76
N LEU A 196 -11.13 5.38 25.25
CA LEU A 196 -11.01 6.83 25.51
C LEU A 196 -12.20 7.60 24.97
N ALA A 197 -12.62 7.31 23.72
CA ALA A 197 -13.78 7.96 23.13
C ALA A 197 -15.05 7.76 23.99
N ARG A 198 -15.27 6.54 24.48
CA ARG A 198 -16.37 6.21 25.37
C ARG A 198 -16.27 6.91 26.73
N ARG A 199 -15.09 6.88 27.37
CA ARG A 199 -14.85 7.47 28.70
C ARG A 199 -15.07 8.97 28.73
N PHE A 200 -14.64 9.66 27.68
CA PHE A 200 -14.72 11.11 27.57
C PHE A 200 -15.93 11.58 26.75
N ASN A 201 -16.83 10.67 26.38
CA ASN A 201 -18.02 10.94 25.56
C ASN A 201 -17.70 11.75 24.30
N LEU A 202 -16.66 11.33 23.58
CA LEU A 202 -16.20 11.99 22.36
C LEU A 202 -17.12 11.66 21.20
N ASP A 203 -17.43 12.66 20.38
CA ASP A 203 -18.09 12.45 19.10
C ASP A 203 -17.16 11.78 18.07
N SER A 204 -17.71 11.38 16.93
CA SER A 204 -16.97 10.70 15.86
C SER A 204 -15.77 11.51 15.34
N THR A 205 -15.87 12.83 15.29
CA THR A 205 -14.79 13.72 14.81
C THR A 205 -13.70 13.87 15.89
N GLN A 206 -14.09 14.04 17.15
CA GLN A 206 -13.18 14.07 18.29
C GLN A 206 -12.43 12.75 18.46
N GLY A 207 -13.11 11.62 18.32
CA GLY A 207 -12.50 10.29 18.34
C GLY A 207 -11.54 10.08 17.17
N ARG A 208 -11.97 10.41 15.94
CA ARG A 208 -11.18 10.25 14.72
C ARG A 208 -9.95 11.14 14.69
N ASP A 209 -10.10 12.44 14.92
CA ASP A 209 -9.06 13.45 14.67
C ASP A 209 -8.39 13.91 15.96
N GLY A 210 -9.16 14.00 17.04
CA GLY A 210 -8.67 14.50 18.33
C GLY A 210 -7.69 13.54 19.01
N LEU A 211 -7.95 12.23 18.96
CA LEU A 211 -7.15 11.23 19.66
C LEU A 211 -5.80 10.92 18.99
N GLN A 212 -5.59 11.33 17.74
CA GLN A 212 -4.34 11.05 17.01
C GLN A 212 -3.10 11.74 17.59
N ARG A 213 -3.28 12.72 18.47
CA ARG A 213 -2.19 13.43 19.15
C ARG A 213 -1.60 12.65 20.34
N PHE A 214 -2.26 11.58 20.77
CA PHE A 214 -1.81 10.75 21.91
C PHE A 214 -1.06 9.52 21.40
N ASN A 215 -0.11 9.06 22.21
CA ASN A 215 0.84 8.01 21.83
C ASN A 215 0.86 6.89 22.88
N ILE A 216 0.98 5.64 22.43
CA ILE A 216 1.01 4.47 23.32
C ILE A 216 2.41 4.07 23.82
N GLN A 217 3.49 4.69 23.31
CA GLN A 217 4.90 4.34 23.64
C GLN A 217 5.23 4.35 25.12
N ASN A 218 4.60 5.24 25.90
CA ASN A 218 4.85 5.39 27.33
C ASN A 218 3.69 4.83 28.17
N THR A 219 2.97 3.84 27.64
CA THR A 219 1.81 3.24 28.31
C THR A 219 2.02 1.75 28.55
N VAL A 220 1.11 1.14 29.31
CA VAL A 220 1.06 -0.32 29.52
C VAL A 220 0.88 -1.16 28.23
N ILE A 221 0.58 -0.54 27.09
CA ILE A 221 0.44 -1.20 25.79
C ILE A 221 1.55 -0.82 24.80
N ALA A 222 2.69 -0.31 25.29
CA ALA A 222 3.83 0.08 24.46
C ALA A 222 4.37 -1.07 23.58
N ASP A 223 4.20 -2.32 23.98
CA ASP A 223 4.64 -3.48 23.20
C ASP A 223 3.91 -3.64 21.86
N ALA A 224 2.71 -3.06 21.71
CA ALA A 224 1.96 -3.04 20.45
C ALA A 224 2.51 -2.01 19.43
N CYS A 225 3.55 -1.25 19.81
CA CYS A 225 4.22 -0.33 18.90
C CYS A 225 5.03 -1.05 17.81
N PRO A 226 4.94 -0.59 16.55
CA PRO A 226 5.90 -0.96 15.53
C PRO A 226 7.34 -0.66 15.95
N LYS A 227 8.22 -1.65 15.81
CA LYS A 227 9.66 -1.50 16.02
C LYS A 227 10.29 -0.99 14.72
N ILE A 228 11.09 0.07 14.83
CA ILE A 228 11.83 0.61 13.67
C ILE A 228 13.19 -0.08 13.58
N PRO A 229 13.46 -0.91 12.56
CA PRO A 229 14.77 -1.52 12.37
C PRO A 229 15.82 -0.51 11.88
N ARG A 230 17.10 -0.84 12.06
CA ARG A 230 18.21 -0.03 11.55
C ARG A 230 18.35 -0.21 10.04
N CYS A 231 18.73 0.86 9.34
CA CYS A 231 18.99 0.78 7.90
C CYS A 231 20.17 -0.15 7.61
N PRO A 232 20.05 -1.02 6.59
CA PRO A 232 21.19 -1.80 6.13
C PRO A 232 22.21 -0.88 5.43
N SER A 233 23.49 -1.22 5.54
CA SER A 233 24.57 -0.54 4.82
C SER A 233 24.84 -1.27 3.50
N THR A 234 24.01 -1.01 2.49
CA THR A 234 24.12 -1.62 1.15
C THR A 234 23.67 -0.64 0.07
N LYS A 235 24.13 -0.85 -1.16
CA LYS A 235 23.67 -0.08 -2.33
C LYS A 235 22.34 -0.60 -2.90
N TYR A 236 21.90 -1.79 -2.49
CA TYR A 236 20.70 -2.45 -2.99
C TYR A 236 19.46 -2.11 -2.16
N ARG A 237 18.27 -2.18 -2.77
CA ARG A 237 17.01 -2.01 -2.04
C ARG A 237 16.81 -3.17 -1.07
N SER A 238 16.35 -2.91 0.15
CA SER A 238 15.95 -4.00 1.03
C SER A 238 14.71 -4.71 0.45
N PRO A 239 14.52 -6.01 0.73
CA PRO A 239 13.32 -6.73 0.28
C PRO A 239 12.01 -6.18 0.87
N ASP A 240 12.05 -5.59 2.05
CA ASP A 240 10.88 -5.03 2.74
C ASP A 240 10.65 -3.54 2.44
N GLY A 241 11.45 -2.91 1.58
CA GLY A 241 11.35 -1.49 1.24
C GLY A 241 11.86 -0.50 2.31
N LEU A 242 12.36 -1.00 3.45
CA LEU A 242 12.99 -0.20 4.50
C LEU A 242 14.12 0.70 3.99
N CYS A 243 14.17 1.92 4.50
CA CYS A 243 15.24 2.90 4.26
C CYS A 243 15.43 3.34 2.81
N ASN A 244 14.43 3.13 1.96
CA ASN A 244 14.37 3.80 0.66
C ASN A 244 14.34 5.34 0.83
N ASN A 245 13.60 5.83 1.85
CA ASN A 245 13.69 7.22 2.31
C ASN A 245 14.54 7.32 3.59
N LEU A 246 15.72 7.94 3.52
CA LEU A 246 16.67 8.02 4.64
C LEU A 246 16.21 8.93 5.80
N ARG A 247 15.29 9.88 5.53
CA ARG A 247 14.70 10.75 6.56
C ARG A 247 13.52 10.08 7.25
N ASN A 248 12.72 9.33 6.50
CA ASN A 248 11.55 8.61 6.97
C ASN A 248 11.67 7.12 6.60
N ARG A 249 12.41 6.38 7.42
CA ARG A 249 12.91 5.05 7.10
C ARG A 249 11.82 4.00 6.82
N GLU A 250 10.61 4.21 7.33
CA GLU A 250 9.49 3.27 7.19
C GLU A 250 8.55 3.59 6.03
N TRP A 251 8.76 4.70 5.31
CA TRP A 251 7.89 5.03 4.17
C TRP A 251 7.98 3.95 3.11
N GLY A 252 6.81 3.48 2.65
CA GLY A 252 6.67 2.43 1.65
C GLY A 252 7.18 1.05 2.06
N LYS A 253 7.55 0.87 3.34
CA LYS A 253 7.95 -0.43 3.88
C LYS A 253 6.74 -1.38 3.91
N SER A 254 6.95 -2.65 3.61
CA SER A 254 5.94 -3.68 3.79
C SER A 254 5.51 -3.86 5.24
N LEU A 255 4.34 -4.48 5.44
CA LEU A 255 3.75 -4.73 6.76
C LEU A 255 3.53 -3.44 7.57
N THR A 256 3.10 -2.38 6.88
CA THR A 256 2.74 -1.10 7.49
C THR A 256 1.32 -0.68 7.09
N ALA A 257 0.76 0.28 7.82
CA ALA A 257 -0.55 0.82 7.49
C ALA A 257 -0.56 1.52 6.12
N PHE A 258 -1.66 1.40 5.38
CA PHE A 258 -1.88 2.23 4.19
C PHE A 258 -1.86 3.72 4.55
N GLU A 259 -1.37 4.54 3.63
CA GLU A 259 -1.51 5.99 3.75
C GLU A 259 -2.94 6.41 3.39
N ARG A 260 -3.50 7.32 4.18
CA ARG A 260 -4.79 7.93 3.88
C ARG A 260 -4.62 9.25 3.16
N PHE A 261 -5.24 9.37 1.99
CA PHE A 261 -5.38 10.64 1.29
C PHE A 261 -6.47 11.53 1.88
N MET A 262 -7.47 10.92 2.53
CA MET A 262 -8.55 11.60 3.24
C MET A 262 -8.83 10.91 4.58
N PRO A 263 -9.37 11.63 5.59
CA PRO A 263 -9.77 11.01 6.86
C PRO A 263 -10.76 9.85 6.65
N PRO A 264 -10.68 8.77 7.45
CA PRO A 264 -11.61 7.66 7.32
C PRO A 264 -13.03 8.07 7.73
N ASN A 265 -14.03 7.44 7.10
CA ASN A 265 -15.43 7.69 7.37
C ASN A 265 -16.12 6.43 7.93
N TYR A 266 -15.88 6.12 9.20
CA TYR A 266 -16.59 5.04 9.91
C TYR A 266 -17.78 5.57 10.70
N ALA A 267 -18.82 4.74 10.90
CA ALA A 267 -20.06 5.16 11.59
C ALA A 267 -19.82 5.68 13.02
N ASP A 268 -18.81 5.13 13.71
CA ASP A 268 -18.37 5.56 15.04
C ASP A 268 -17.15 6.51 14.98
N GLY A 269 -16.69 6.88 13.77
CA GLY A 269 -15.45 7.63 13.54
C GLY A 269 -14.16 6.86 13.80
N ILE A 270 -14.22 5.62 14.30
CA ILE A 270 -13.06 4.89 14.83
C ILE A 270 -12.90 3.51 14.18
N ASN A 271 -13.78 2.55 14.46
CA ASN A 271 -13.57 1.15 14.05
C ASN A 271 -14.57 0.69 12.98
N GLY A 272 -15.75 1.31 12.89
CA GLY A 272 -16.78 0.92 11.92
C GLY A 272 -17.27 -0.51 12.14
N ARG A 273 -17.61 -0.87 13.38
CA ARG A 273 -18.29 -2.15 13.67
C ARG A 273 -19.73 -2.20 13.13
N SER A 274 -20.28 -1.04 12.81
CA SER A 274 -21.56 -0.89 12.13
C SER A 274 -21.34 -0.22 10.79
N LEU A 275 -22.17 -0.57 9.81
CA LEU A 275 -22.18 0.07 8.51
C LEU A 275 -22.51 1.55 8.66
N GLN A 276 -21.94 2.35 7.76
CA GLN A 276 -22.33 3.73 7.61
C GLN A 276 -23.78 3.84 7.15
N LYS A 277 -24.38 4.98 7.47
CA LYS A 277 -25.68 5.37 6.93
C LYS A 277 -25.47 6.28 5.72
N ALA A 278 -26.46 6.29 4.82
CA ALA A 278 -26.57 7.29 3.78
C ALA A 278 -26.79 8.69 4.38
N ILE A 279 -26.63 9.72 3.56
CA ILE A 279 -26.74 11.14 3.96
C ILE A 279 -28.13 11.46 4.55
N ASP A 280 -29.16 10.78 4.06
CA ASP A 280 -30.55 10.88 4.52
C ASP A 280 -30.84 10.08 5.82
N GLY A 281 -29.83 9.38 6.35
CA GLY A 281 -29.93 8.56 7.57
C GLY A 281 -30.42 7.13 7.34
N ASN A 282 -30.73 6.73 6.10
CA ASN A 282 -31.13 5.36 5.76
C ASN A 282 -29.93 4.41 5.67
N PRO A 283 -30.15 3.08 5.74
CA PRO A 283 -29.10 2.09 5.46
C PRO A 283 -28.52 2.25 4.04
N LEU A 284 -27.22 2.02 3.88
CA LEU A 284 -26.60 1.94 2.56
C LEU A 284 -27.14 0.72 1.78
N PRO A 285 -27.23 0.80 0.44
CA PRO A 285 -27.70 -0.30 -0.37
C PRO A 285 -26.76 -1.52 -0.23
N ASN A 286 -27.36 -2.71 -0.27
CA ASN A 286 -26.61 -3.95 -0.20
C ASN A 286 -25.62 -4.07 -1.39
N PRO A 287 -24.34 -4.44 -1.16
CA PRO A 287 -23.34 -4.54 -2.24
C PRO A 287 -23.75 -5.49 -3.38
N ARG A 288 -24.44 -6.60 -3.08
CA ARG A 288 -24.93 -7.52 -4.11
C ARG A 288 -26.02 -6.88 -4.96
N THR A 289 -26.96 -6.17 -4.36
CA THR A 289 -28.00 -5.42 -5.10
C THR A 289 -27.38 -4.38 -6.02
N VAL A 290 -26.35 -3.66 -5.56
CA VAL A 290 -25.62 -2.69 -6.39
C VAL A 290 -24.88 -3.40 -7.53
N SER A 291 -24.21 -4.53 -7.27
CA SER A 291 -23.50 -5.30 -8.29
C SER A 291 -24.43 -5.75 -9.43
N VAL A 292 -25.59 -6.31 -9.10
CA VAL A 292 -26.59 -6.73 -10.11
C VAL A 292 -27.14 -5.56 -10.92
N ALA A 293 -27.33 -4.40 -10.28
CA ALA A 293 -27.87 -3.22 -10.95
C ALA A 293 -26.84 -2.47 -11.81
N ALA A 294 -25.57 -2.44 -11.40
CA ALA A 294 -24.52 -1.63 -12.01
C ALA A 294 -23.73 -2.35 -13.09
N ASP A 295 -23.63 -3.68 -13.02
CA ASP A 295 -22.80 -4.50 -13.93
C ASP A 295 -23.59 -5.71 -14.44
N PRO A 296 -24.55 -5.50 -15.37
CA PRO A 296 -25.30 -6.59 -15.95
C PRO A 296 -24.39 -7.45 -16.85
N ASP A 297 -24.56 -8.76 -16.77
CA ASP A 297 -23.81 -9.74 -17.58
C ASP A 297 -24.01 -9.47 -19.08
N ALA A 298 -22.97 -8.95 -19.73
CA ALA A 298 -23.01 -8.57 -21.14
C ALA A 298 -21.63 -8.71 -21.80
N ASP A 299 -21.61 -9.31 -23.00
CA ASP A 299 -20.39 -9.51 -23.77
C ASP A 299 -20.08 -8.28 -24.66
N PHE A 300 -19.10 -7.48 -24.22
CA PHE A 300 -18.64 -6.29 -24.94
C PHE A 300 -17.11 -6.30 -25.09
N PRO A 301 -16.56 -7.02 -26.08
CA PRO A 301 -15.12 -7.16 -26.24
C PRO A 301 -14.45 -5.83 -26.63
N ASN A 302 -13.31 -5.54 -26.00
CA ASN A 302 -12.51 -4.35 -26.31
C ASN A 302 -11.78 -4.54 -27.66
N GLN A 303 -12.02 -3.63 -28.61
CA GLN A 303 -11.44 -3.72 -29.96
C GLN A 303 -10.02 -3.15 -30.09
N ARG A 304 -9.50 -2.48 -29.05
CA ARG A 304 -8.21 -1.75 -29.12
C ARG A 304 -7.12 -2.37 -28.27
N ASN A 305 -7.49 -2.99 -27.16
CA ASN A 305 -6.57 -3.50 -26.17
C ASN A 305 -6.59 -5.04 -26.17
N THR A 306 -5.42 -5.65 -26.03
CA THR A 306 -5.33 -7.09 -25.78
C THR A 306 -5.56 -7.39 -24.31
N LEU A 307 -5.84 -8.67 -23.98
CA LEU A 307 -5.99 -9.14 -22.60
C LEU A 307 -4.73 -8.87 -21.74
N MET A 308 -3.57 -8.67 -22.39
CA MET A 308 -2.32 -8.32 -21.71
C MET A 308 -2.42 -7.02 -20.91
N LEU A 309 -3.25 -6.06 -21.33
CA LEU A 309 -3.45 -4.82 -20.59
C LEU A 309 -4.03 -5.11 -19.19
N MET A 310 -5.08 -5.94 -19.13
CA MET A 310 -5.68 -6.38 -17.86
C MET A 310 -4.68 -7.20 -17.05
N GLN A 311 -4.01 -8.17 -17.69
CA GLN A 311 -3.09 -9.06 -16.98
C GLN A 311 -1.91 -8.31 -16.35
N PHE A 312 -1.34 -7.34 -17.08
CA PHE A 312 -0.25 -6.53 -16.57
C PHE A 312 -0.73 -5.56 -15.49
N ALA A 313 -1.98 -5.05 -15.57
CA ALA A 313 -2.58 -4.25 -14.50
C ALA A 313 -2.67 -5.02 -13.19
N GLN A 314 -3.17 -6.27 -13.23
CA GLN A 314 -3.21 -7.16 -12.06
C GLN A 314 -1.79 -7.43 -11.54
N PHE A 315 -0.84 -7.72 -12.41
CA PHE A 315 0.54 -7.98 -12.01
C PHE A 315 1.21 -6.77 -11.34
N VAL A 316 0.89 -5.54 -11.78
CA VAL A 316 1.32 -4.29 -11.14
C VAL A 316 0.63 -4.07 -9.80
N ASP A 317 -0.68 -4.31 -9.68
CA ASP A 317 -1.38 -4.27 -8.38
C ASP A 317 -0.68 -5.19 -7.36
N HIS A 318 -0.31 -6.39 -7.80
CA HIS A 318 0.33 -7.38 -6.96
C HIS A 318 1.77 -7.02 -6.55
N ASP A 319 2.37 -5.96 -7.12
CA ASP A 319 3.64 -5.40 -6.64
C ASP A 319 3.45 -4.28 -5.60
N LEU A 320 2.24 -3.71 -5.50
CA LEU A 320 2.00 -2.49 -4.74
C LEU A 320 1.12 -2.72 -3.51
N THR A 321 0.09 -3.57 -3.64
CA THR A 321 -0.89 -3.74 -2.58
C THR A 321 -1.33 -5.18 -2.36
N LEU A 322 -1.42 -5.54 -1.08
CA LEU A 322 -2.10 -6.75 -0.60
C LEU A 322 -2.60 -6.46 0.79
N THR A 323 -3.91 -6.40 0.97
CA THR A 323 -4.49 -6.07 2.27
C THR A 323 -4.50 -7.30 3.16
N GLY A 324 -4.00 -7.20 4.39
CA GLY A 324 -4.08 -8.29 5.36
C GLY A 324 -5.53 -8.58 5.79
N VAL A 325 -5.96 -9.84 5.74
CA VAL A 325 -7.32 -10.28 6.16
C VAL A 325 -7.29 -10.95 7.52
N SER A 326 -8.27 -10.69 8.38
CA SER A 326 -8.36 -11.34 9.69
C SER A 326 -8.51 -12.86 9.57
N ARG A 327 -7.83 -13.60 10.43
CA ARG A 327 -7.94 -15.06 10.59
C ARG A 327 -7.97 -15.41 12.07
N PHE A 328 -8.34 -16.65 12.37
CA PHE A 328 -8.11 -17.18 13.71
C PHE A 328 -6.62 -17.23 14.04
N ARG A 329 -6.28 -17.18 15.32
CA ARG A 329 -4.87 -17.25 15.80
C ARG A 329 -4.12 -18.50 15.34
N ASN A 330 -4.80 -19.61 15.08
CA ASN A 330 -4.19 -20.85 14.55
C ASN A 330 -4.03 -20.84 13.01
N GLY A 331 -4.35 -19.73 12.33
CA GLY A 331 -4.29 -19.58 10.87
C GLY A 331 -5.54 -20.04 10.12
N SER A 332 -6.52 -20.64 10.82
CA SER A 332 -7.77 -21.09 10.19
C SER A 332 -8.56 -19.90 9.64
N ALA A 333 -9.21 -20.12 8.50
CA ALA A 333 -10.08 -19.13 7.89
C ALA A 333 -11.39 -18.97 8.69
N ILE A 334 -11.89 -17.74 8.74
CA ILE A 334 -13.14 -17.39 9.42
C ILE A 334 -14.31 -17.67 8.47
N THR A 335 -15.40 -18.26 9.00
CA THR A 335 -16.70 -18.30 8.32
C THR A 335 -17.64 -17.32 8.99
N CYS A 336 -18.44 -16.64 8.17
CA CYS A 336 -19.42 -15.63 8.55
C CYS A 336 -20.84 -15.99 8.11
N CYS A 337 -20.98 -17.00 7.23
CA CYS A 337 -22.24 -17.45 6.66
C CYS A 337 -22.69 -18.84 7.14
N ASP A 338 -22.03 -19.40 8.16
CA ASP A 338 -22.51 -20.64 8.80
C ASP A 338 -23.95 -20.45 9.34
N GLU A 339 -24.78 -21.49 9.23
CA GLU A 339 -26.20 -21.44 9.62
C GLU A 339 -26.39 -21.06 11.09
N GLU A 340 -25.52 -21.55 11.99
CA GLU A 340 -25.58 -21.21 13.40
C GLU A 340 -25.27 -19.72 13.63
N LEU A 341 -24.31 -19.18 12.87
CA LEU A 341 -23.91 -17.77 12.93
C LEU A 341 -24.94 -16.83 12.28
N ILE A 342 -25.73 -17.34 11.33
CA ILE A 342 -26.89 -16.63 10.78
C ILE A 342 -28.02 -16.61 11.81
N ALA A 343 -28.31 -17.75 12.46
CA ALA A 343 -29.34 -17.85 13.48
C ALA A 343 -28.99 -17.05 14.75
N ASN A 344 -27.70 -16.97 15.09
CA ASN A 344 -27.20 -16.22 16.25
C ASN A 344 -26.04 -15.28 15.87
N PRO A 345 -26.36 -14.07 15.35
CA PRO A 345 -25.35 -13.11 14.92
C PRO A 345 -24.41 -12.63 16.03
N THR A 346 -24.79 -12.74 17.32
CA THR A 346 -23.93 -12.31 18.43
C THR A 346 -22.76 -13.27 18.68
N LYS A 347 -22.83 -14.50 18.16
CA LYS A 347 -21.71 -15.45 18.18
C LYS A 347 -20.67 -15.17 17.09
N ARG A 348 -21.00 -14.37 16.07
CA ARG A 348 -20.10 -14.13 14.93
C ARG A 348 -18.73 -13.65 15.39
N HIS A 349 -17.71 -14.10 14.68
CA HIS A 349 -16.38 -13.56 14.83
C HIS A 349 -16.40 -12.02 14.67
N TYR A 350 -15.64 -11.28 15.48
CA TYR A 350 -15.69 -9.80 15.48
C TYR A 350 -15.34 -9.15 14.13
N ALA A 351 -14.61 -9.90 13.29
CA ALA A 351 -14.20 -9.50 11.95
C ALA A 351 -15.23 -9.86 10.86
N CYS A 352 -16.33 -10.53 11.20
CA CYS A 352 -17.36 -10.87 10.22
C CYS A 352 -18.17 -9.65 9.79
N MET A 353 -18.36 -9.51 8.48
CA MET A 353 -19.23 -8.49 7.90
C MET A 353 -19.87 -9.07 6.63
N PRO A 354 -20.67 -10.15 6.76
CA PRO A 354 -21.21 -10.87 5.61
C PRO A 354 -22.08 -9.98 4.72
N ILE A 355 -22.17 -10.34 3.44
CA ILE A 355 -23.06 -9.68 2.49
C ILE A 355 -24.33 -10.51 2.42
N ASP A 356 -25.44 -9.96 2.90
CA ASP A 356 -26.74 -10.63 2.86
C ASP A 356 -27.20 -10.77 1.41
N LEU A 357 -27.78 -11.92 1.05
CA LEU A 357 -28.35 -12.15 -0.29
C LEU A 357 -29.86 -11.97 -0.26
N PRO A 358 -30.45 -11.21 -1.20
CA PRO A 358 -31.89 -11.15 -1.38
C PRO A 358 -32.48 -12.54 -1.67
N ALA A 359 -33.69 -12.81 -1.20
CA ALA A 359 -34.37 -14.09 -1.44
C ALA A 359 -34.69 -14.31 -2.93
N ASP A 360 -34.81 -13.22 -3.70
CA ASP A 360 -35.04 -13.16 -5.13
C ASP A 360 -33.75 -12.91 -5.94
N ASP A 361 -32.55 -13.14 -5.36
CA ASP A 361 -31.29 -13.03 -6.09
C ASP A 361 -31.30 -13.95 -7.33
N HIS A 362 -31.11 -13.35 -8.51
CA HIS A 362 -31.25 -14.03 -9.79
C HIS A 362 -30.33 -15.25 -9.97
N PHE A 363 -29.19 -15.28 -9.27
CA PHE A 363 -28.20 -16.35 -9.38
C PHE A 363 -28.19 -17.22 -8.13
N TYR A 364 -28.07 -16.62 -6.94
CA TYR A 364 -27.82 -17.38 -5.72
C TYR A 364 -29.06 -18.03 -5.11
N ALA A 365 -30.28 -17.56 -5.44
CA ALA A 365 -31.51 -18.15 -4.92
C ALA A 365 -31.66 -19.63 -5.29
N GLN A 366 -31.20 -20.03 -6.49
CA GLN A 366 -31.25 -21.42 -6.95
C GLN A 366 -30.39 -22.37 -6.11
N PHE A 367 -29.38 -21.84 -5.40
CA PHE A 367 -28.49 -22.58 -4.52
C PHE A 367 -28.90 -22.45 -3.04
N GLN A 368 -30.04 -21.80 -2.76
CA GLN A 368 -30.53 -21.55 -1.39
C GLN A 368 -29.53 -20.79 -0.50
N LEU A 369 -28.62 -20.01 -1.11
CA LEU A 369 -27.66 -19.21 -0.37
C LEU A 369 -28.30 -17.89 0.07
N ARG A 370 -28.05 -17.51 1.33
CA ARG A 370 -28.58 -16.28 1.95
C ARG A 370 -27.49 -15.27 2.33
N CYS A 371 -26.23 -15.62 2.11
CA CYS A 371 -25.08 -14.89 2.62
C CYS A 371 -23.85 -15.17 1.74
N LEU A 372 -23.05 -14.15 1.47
CA LEU A 372 -21.70 -14.28 0.91
C LEU A 372 -20.65 -13.99 1.99
N GLU A 373 -19.62 -14.82 2.01
CA GLU A 373 -18.53 -14.75 2.97
C GLU A 373 -17.75 -13.45 2.82
N PHE A 374 -17.66 -12.68 3.90
CA PHE A 374 -16.85 -11.47 3.92
C PHE A 374 -16.27 -11.23 5.32
N VAL A 375 -14.93 -11.24 5.36
CA VAL A 375 -14.13 -11.06 6.56
C VAL A 375 -13.36 -9.76 6.43
N ARG A 376 -13.44 -8.91 7.45
CA ARG A 376 -12.78 -7.61 7.47
C ARG A 376 -11.26 -7.77 7.49
N SER A 377 -10.57 -6.83 6.85
CA SER A 377 -9.12 -6.69 6.90
C SER A 377 -8.61 -6.50 8.32
N VAL A 378 -7.40 -6.97 8.67
CA VAL A 378 -6.80 -6.74 9.99
C VAL A 378 -6.60 -5.24 10.27
N PRO A 379 -6.72 -4.79 11.53
CA PRO A 379 -6.35 -3.43 11.90
C PRO A 379 -4.82 -3.33 12.00
N ALA A 380 -4.19 -2.45 11.23
CA ALA A 380 -2.76 -2.20 11.31
C ALA A 380 -2.39 -1.40 12.56
N PRO A 381 -1.24 -1.67 13.19
CA PRO A 381 -0.65 -0.74 14.15
C PRO A 381 -0.39 0.61 13.47
N ARG A 382 -0.77 1.71 14.10
CA ARG A 382 -0.58 3.03 13.50
C ARG A 382 0.91 3.42 13.52
N PRO A 383 1.42 4.05 12.45
CA PRO A 383 2.75 4.64 12.46
C PRO A 383 2.92 5.62 13.63
N LYS A 384 4.16 5.73 14.12
CA LYS A 384 4.52 6.57 15.27
C LYS A 384 3.75 6.24 16.56
N CYS A 385 3.11 5.07 16.66
CA CYS A 385 2.38 4.63 17.86
C CYS A 385 1.24 5.57 18.30
N THR A 386 0.61 6.26 17.35
CA THR A 386 -0.51 7.15 17.66
C THR A 386 -1.80 6.37 17.90
N LEU A 387 -2.68 6.88 18.75
CA LEU A 387 -4.08 6.43 18.83
C LEU A 387 -4.88 6.94 17.62
N GLY A 388 -6.11 6.45 17.40
CA GLY A 388 -6.96 6.92 16.32
C GLY A 388 -7.78 5.83 15.62
N PRO A 389 -8.38 6.16 14.46
CA PRO A 389 -9.25 5.25 13.73
C PRO A 389 -8.50 4.04 13.16
N ARG A 390 -9.28 3.03 12.77
CA ARG A 390 -8.80 1.79 12.16
C ARG A 390 -8.05 2.09 10.86
N GLU A 391 -6.83 1.58 10.78
CA GLU A 391 -6.03 1.52 9.56
C GLU A 391 -5.95 0.08 9.04
N GLN A 392 -5.82 -0.10 7.73
CA GLN A 392 -5.63 -1.40 7.10
C GLN A 392 -4.14 -1.64 6.84
N LEU A 393 -3.70 -2.90 6.92
CA LEU A 393 -2.31 -3.31 6.74
C LEU A 393 -2.02 -3.65 5.28
N ASN A 394 -0.98 -3.06 4.69
CA ASN A 394 -0.41 -3.53 3.44
C ASN A 394 0.68 -4.58 3.72
N GLN A 395 0.56 -5.76 3.11
CA GLN A 395 1.53 -6.85 3.26
C GLN A 395 2.76 -6.68 2.34
N LEU A 396 2.69 -5.79 1.34
CA LEU A 396 3.72 -5.57 0.32
C LEU A 396 4.46 -4.24 0.48
N THR A 397 5.59 -4.10 -0.19
CA THR A 397 6.25 -2.79 -0.35
C THR A 397 5.32 -1.86 -1.14
N ALA A 398 5.39 -0.55 -0.91
CA ALA A 398 4.62 0.43 -1.70
C ALA A 398 5.39 0.92 -2.94
N TYR A 399 6.50 0.27 -3.26
CA TYR A 399 7.38 0.65 -4.37
C TYR A 399 7.12 -0.28 -5.55
N MET A 400 7.26 0.24 -6.76
CA MET A 400 7.31 -0.62 -7.95
C MET A 400 8.69 -1.24 -8.04
N ASP A 401 8.97 -2.28 -7.24
CA ASP A 401 10.29 -2.88 -7.10
C ASP A 401 10.32 -4.39 -7.38
N ALA A 402 9.28 -4.90 -8.06
CA ALA A 402 9.14 -6.29 -8.45
C ALA A 402 9.09 -7.25 -7.23
N SER A 403 8.60 -6.77 -6.09
CA SER A 403 8.29 -7.57 -4.90
C SER A 403 7.34 -8.73 -5.20
N ASN A 404 6.45 -8.61 -6.20
CA ASN A 404 5.64 -9.71 -6.70
C ASN A 404 6.47 -10.89 -7.29
N ILE A 405 7.72 -10.65 -7.67
CA ILE A 405 8.69 -11.66 -8.12
C ILE A 405 9.63 -12.05 -6.96
N TYR A 406 10.07 -11.08 -6.16
CA TYR A 406 11.16 -11.24 -5.19
C TYR A 406 10.75 -11.39 -3.72
N GLY A 407 9.48 -11.25 -3.39
CA GLY A 407 8.98 -11.20 -2.01
C GLY A 407 9.05 -9.79 -1.42
N SER A 408 8.30 -9.59 -0.33
CA SER A 408 8.21 -8.32 0.41
C SER A 408 8.80 -8.42 1.82
N THR A 409 9.47 -9.53 2.15
CA THR A 409 10.26 -9.69 3.37
C THR A 409 11.60 -10.33 3.05
N GLU A 410 12.55 -10.21 3.98
CA GLU A 410 13.86 -10.82 3.85
C GLU A 410 13.76 -12.36 3.81
N GLU A 411 12.84 -12.94 4.58
CA GLU A 411 12.58 -14.37 4.63
C GLU A 411 12.00 -14.88 3.29
N GLU A 412 11.04 -14.17 2.72
CA GLU A 412 10.45 -14.48 1.42
C GLU A 412 11.51 -14.43 0.31
N ALA A 413 12.26 -13.33 0.24
CA ALA A 413 13.30 -13.14 -0.75
C ALA A 413 14.39 -14.23 -0.69
N LYS A 414 14.76 -14.67 0.51
CA LYS A 414 15.68 -15.81 0.68
C LYS A 414 15.06 -17.12 0.23
N SER A 415 13.81 -17.38 0.59
CA SER A 415 13.14 -18.64 0.28
C SER A 415 12.98 -18.88 -1.22
N LEU A 416 12.88 -17.82 -2.02
CA LEU A 416 12.68 -17.87 -3.47
C LEU A 416 13.98 -18.05 -4.27
N ARG A 417 15.14 -17.99 -3.62
CA ARG A 417 16.46 -18.11 -4.28
C ARG A 417 16.93 -19.55 -4.38
N SER A 418 17.70 -19.83 -5.43
CA SER A 418 18.45 -21.09 -5.56
C SER A 418 19.77 -21.06 -4.79
N PHE A 419 20.26 -19.85 -4.47
CA PHE A 419 21.62 -19.58 -3.94
C PHE A 419 22.74 -20.12 -4.83
N ARG A 420 22.47 -20.26 -6.13
CA ARG A 420 23.45 -20.65 -7.15
C ARG A 420 23.36 -19.68 -8.33
N ASP A 421 24.52 -19.16 -8.70
CA ASP A 421 24.71 -18.26 -9.85
C ASP A 421 23.76 -17.05 -9.88
N GLY A 422 23.31 -16.60 -8.71
CA GLY A 422 22.38 -15.48 -8.55
C GLY A 422 20.94 -15.78 -8.94
N ARG A 423 20.56 -17.04 -9.15
CA ARG A 423 19.26 -17.42 -9.71
C ARG A 423 18.14 -17.49 -8.67
N LEU A 424 16.91 -17.31 -9.13
CA LEU A 424 15.71 -17.75 -8.44
C LEU A 424 15.56 -19.27 -8.56
N ALA A 425 14.99 -19.88 -7.53
CA ALA A 425 14.63 -21.29 -7.54
C ALA A 425 13.52 -21.54 -8.56
N SER A 426 13.63 -22.63 -9.32
CA SER A 426 12.65 -23.03 -10.33
C SER A 426 12.44 -24.54 -10.32
N THR A 427 11.38 -25.01 -10.97
CA THR A 427 11.17 -26.42 -11.28
C THR A 427 11.20 -26.62 -12.79
N PHE A 428 11.35 -27.87 -13.23
CA PHE A 428 11.36 -28.20 -14.65
C PHE A 428 10.29 -29.23 -14.95
N PHE A 429 9.50 -28.98 -16.00
CA PHE A 429 8.55 -29.94 -16.55
C PHE A 429 8.75 -30.03 -18.05
N SER A 430 9.06 -31.22 -18.59
CA SER A 430 9.29 -31.44 -20.02
C SER A 430 10.25 -30.44 -20.69
N ARG A 431 11.30 -30.03 -19.94
CA ARG A 431 12.34 -29.03 -20.29
C ARG A 431 11.94 -27.55 -20.11
N ASP A 432 10.69 -27.26 -19.80
CA ASP A 432 10.25 -25.91 -19.49
C ASP A 432 10.57 -25.54 -18.04
N GLU A 433 11.22 -24.38 -17.85
CA GLU A 433 11.45 -23.79 -16.53
C GLU A 433 10.15 -23.19 -16.01
N LEU A 434 9.62 -23.70 -14.91
CA LEU A 434 8.42 -23.22 -14.25
C LEU A 434 8.76 -22.65 -12.87
N LEU A 435 7.81 -21.93 -12.28
CA LEU A 435 7.91 -21.48 -10.90
C LEU A 435 8.17 -22.66 -9.95
N PRO A 436 8.84 -22.43 -8.81
CA PRO A 436 9.03 -23.47 -7.83
C PRO A 436 7.67 -23.92 -7.27
N ARG A 437 7.57 -25.22 -6.94
CA ARG A 437 6.37 -25.81 -6.35
C ARG A 437 6.18 -25.32 -4.92
N GLN A 438 4.94 -25.06 -4.53
CA GLN A 438 4.57 -24.88 -3.14
C GLN A 438 4.55 -26.25 -2.46
N THR A 439 5.39 -26.43 -1.43
CA THR A 439 5.49 -27.70 -0.69
C THR A 439 4.45 -27.84 0.42
N ASP A 440 3.92 -26.71 0.88
CA ASP A 440 2.91 -26.67 1.92
C ASP A 440 1.53 -26.81 1.26
N SER A 441 0.72 -27.74 1.76
CA SER A 441 -0.63 -28.03 1.24
C SER A 441 -1.52 -26.80 1.37
N THR A 442 -1.62 -26.03 0.30
CA THR A 442 -2.64 -25.00 0.10
C THR A 442 -3.81 -25.64 -0.63
N GLN A 443 -5.04 -25.32 -0.21
CA GLN A 443 -6.25 -25.87 -0.80
C GLN A 443 -6.62 -25.21 -2.13
N GLU A 444 -5.90 -24.15 -2.50
CA GLU A 444 -6.19 -23.32 -3.68
C GLU A 444 -6.14 -24.11 -4.98
N CYS A 445 -5.08 -24.91 -5.16
CA CYS A 445 -4.88 -25.67 -6.39
C CYS A 445 -5.05 -27.18 -6.20
N ASN A 446 -5.28 -27.66 -4.97
CA ASN A 446 -5.37 -29.09 -4.68
C ASN A 446 -6.84 -29.49 -4.43
N GLU A 447 -7.56 -29.74 -5.52
CA GLU A 447 -8.84 -30.45 -5.48
C GLU A 447 -8.60 -31.95 -5.32
N GLN A 448 -9.45 -32.62 -4.52
CA GLN A 448 -9.32 -34.05 -4.24
C GLN A 448 -9.27 -34.86 -5.55
N GLY A 449 -8.20 -35.63 -5.72
CA GLY A 449 -8.01 -36.51 -6.89
C GLY A 449 -7.30 -35.84 -8.08
N THR A 450 -6.75 -34.64 -7.90
CA THR A 450 -5.95 -33.96 -8.93
C THR A 450 -4.47 -33.88 -8.55
N ASP A 451 -3.57 -34.06 -9.53
CA ASP A 451 -2.12 -33.86 -9.35
C ASP A 451 -1.72 -32.38 -9.54
N PHE A 452 -2.65 -31.43 -9.34
CA PHE A 452 -2.39 -30.01 -9.52
C PHE A 452 -1.50 -29.47 -8.41
N ILE A 453 -0.51 -28.68 -8.81
CA ILE A 453 0.54 -28.19 -7.93
C ILE A 453 0.48 -26.66 -7.92
N CYS A 454 0.25 -26.08 -6.75
CA CYS A 454 0.40 -24.64 -6.59
C CYS A 454 1.87 -24.24 -6.77
N PHE A 455 2.08 -23.07 -7.37
CA PHE A 455 3.38 -22.44 -7.46
C PHE A 455 3.59 -21.46 -6.30
N ARG A 456 4.86 -21.13 -6.05
CA ARG A 456 5.26 -20.07 -5.13
C ARG A 456 6.06 -19.00 -5.87
N ALA A 457 5.80 -17.74 -5.54
CA ALA A 457 6.46 -16.56 -6.08
C ALA A 457 6.60 -15.48 -4.99
N GLY A 458 6.96 -14.24 -5.36
CA GLY A 458 7.06 -13.12 -4.44
C GLY A 458 5.72 -12.61 -3.89
N ASP A 459 4.63 -12.86 -4.61
CA ASP A 459 3.26 -12.61 -4.17
C ASP A 459 2.49 -13.95 -4.06
N GLU A 460 1.65 -14.05 -3.03
CA GLU A 460 0.92 -15.28 -2.69
C GLU A 460 -0.24 -15.58 -3.65
N ARG A 461 -0.76 -14.56 -4.36
CA ARG A 461 -1.89 -14.70 -5.30
C ARG A 461 -1.45 -15.24 -6.67
N VAL A 462 -0.21 -15.73 -6.80
CA VAL A 462 0.35 -16.25 -8.06
C VAL A 462 -0.51 -17.32 -8.73
N ASN A 463 -1.32 -18.05 -7.96
CA ASN A 463 -2.20 -19.12 -8.45
C ASN A 463 -3.67 -18.68 -8.66
N GLU A 464 -3.99 -17.39 -8.54
CA GLU A 464 -5.37 -16.88 -8.66
C GLU A 464 -6.00 -17.24 -10.01
N GLN A 465 -5.22 -17.14 -11.08
CA GLN A 465 -5.61 -17.58 -12.42
C GLN A 465 -4.39 -17.84 -13.32
N LEU A 466 -4.57 -18.65 -14.37
CA LEU A 466 -3.49 -19.20 -15.19
C LEU A 466 -2.60 -18.16 -15.88
N SER A 467 -3.16 -17.08 -16.44
CA SER A 467 -2.38 -16.04 -17.10
C SER A 467 -1.57 -15.18 -16.12
N LEU A 468 -1.96 -15.07 -14.85
CA LEU A 468 -1.13 -14.46 -13.81
C LEU A 468 0.06 -15.37 -13.48
N THR A 469 -0.17 -16.67 -13.28
CA THR A 469 0.90 -17.65 -13.08
C THR A 469 1.90 -17.65 -14.25
N ALA A 470 1.41 -17.55 -15.48
CA ALA A 470 2.24 -17.42 -16.68
C ALA A 470 3.08 -16.14 -16.66
N MET A 471 2.51 -15.01 -16.21
CA MET A 471 3.23 -13.75 -16.05
C MET A 471 4.36 -13.87 -15.01
N HIS A 472 4.09 -14.43 -13.84
CA HIS A 472 5.13 -14.69 -12.84
C HIS A 472 6.24 -15.61 -13.37
N THR A 473 5.87 -16.65 -14.14
CA THR A 473 6.83 -17.57 -14.77
C THR A 473 7.73 -16.84 -15.77
N LEU A 474 7.16 -15.94 -16.59
CA LEU A 474 7.91 -15.14 -17.56
C LEU A 474 8.98 -14.29 -16.86
N TRP A 475 8.61 -13.60 -15.79
CA TRP A 475 9.52 -12.72 -15.06
C TRP A 475 10.58 -13.48 -14.25
N LEU A 476 10.25 -14.68 -13.73
CA LEU A 476 11.25 -15.58 -13.16
C LEU A 476 12.30 -15.97 -14.20
N ARG A 477 11.85 -16.37 -15.41
CA ARG A 477 12.75 -16.75 -16.50
C ARG A 477 13.63 -15.58 -16.91
N GLU A 478 13.08 -14.36 -16.94
CA GLU A 478 13.84 -13.16 -17.25
C GLU A 478 14.94 -12.88 -16.21
N HIS A 479 14.63 -12.99 -14.91
CA HIS A 479 15.65 -12.90 -13.87
C HIS A 479 16.77 -13.92 -14.08
N ASN A 480 16.43 -15.19 -14.29
CA ASN A 480 17.41 -16.25 -14.48
C ASN A 480 18.25 -16.06 -15.75
N ARG A 481 17.65 -15.49 -16.81
CA ARG A 481 18.36 -15.11 -18.05
C ARG A 481 19.36 -13.98 -17.80
N VAL A 482 18.96 -12.92 -17.08
CA VAL A 482 19.83 -11.78 -16.74
C VAL A 482 20.97 -12.22 -15.82
N ALA A 483 20.69 -13.02 -14.78
CA ALA A 483 21.71 -13.55 -13.88
C ALA A 483 22.76 -14.39 -14.61
N ALA A 484 22.34 -15.26 -15.53
CA ALA A 484 23.25 -16.08 -16.35
C ALA A 484 24.16 -15.22 -17.25
N GLU A 485 23.63 -14.16 -17.87
CA GLU A 485 24.42 -13.26 -18.70
C GLU A 485 25.39 -12.41 -17.87
N LEU A 486 24.97 -11.92 -16.70
CA LEU A 486 25.85 -11.22 -15.76
C LEU A 486 26.98 -12.13 -15.27
N HIS A 487 26.70 -13.40 -14.99
CA HIS A 487 27.70 -14.39 -14.60
C HIS A 487 28.73 -14.62 -15.72
N ARG A 488 28.27 -14.74 -16.97
CA ARG A 488 29.12 -14.88 -18.15
C ARG A 488 30.04 -13.67 -18.36
N LEU A 489 29.51 -12.47 -18.17
CA LEU A 489 30.26 -11.21 -18.31
C LEU A 489 31.19 -10.95 -17.13
N ASN A 490 30.83 -11.42 -15.93
CA ASN A 490 31.57 -11.19 -14.69
C ASN A 490 31.82 -12.51 -13.92
N PRO A 491 32.72 -13.40 -14.40
CA PRO A 491 32.92 -14.73 -13.80
C PRO A 491 33.36 -14.71 -12.32
N GLY A 492 33.90 -13.58 -11.84
CA GLY A 492 34.33 -13.41 -10.45
C GLY A 492 33.22 -12.96 -9.48
N TRP A 493 32.01 -12.65 -9.97
CA TRP A 493 30.92 -12.22 -9.10
C TRP A 493 30.32 -13.39 -8.33
N LYS A 494 30.11 -13.18 -7.02
CA LYS A 494 29.45 -14.15 -6.14
C LYS A 494 27.93 -14.14 -6.36
N ASP A 495 27.27 -15.23 -5.96
CA ASP A 495 25.81 -15.42 -6.00
C ASP A 495 25.03 -14.18 -5.57
N GLU A 496 25.37 -13.59 -4.42
CA GLU A 496 24.68 -12.41 -3.90
C GLU A 496 24.76 -11.20 -4.83
N ILE A 497 25.91 -10.96 -5.45
CA ILE A 497 26.08 -9.81 -6.37
C ILE A 497 25.26 -10.07 -7.63
N LEU A 498 25.30 -11.29 -8.16
CA LEU A 498 24.54 -11.67 -9.36
C LEU A 498 23.03 -11.52 -9.13
N TYR A 499 22.52 -12.04 -8.00
CA TYR A 499 21.11 -11.93 -7.62
C TYR A 499 20.66 -10.48 -7.52
N GLN A 500 21.43 -9.65 -6.80
CA GLN A 500 21.04 -8.26 -6.55
C GLN A 500 21.11 -7.38 -7.81
N GLU A 501 22.11 -7.57 -8.67
CA GLU A 501 22.20 -6.84 -9.94
C GLU A 501 21.13 -7.33 -10.93
N ALA A 502 20.85 -8.64 -11.00
CA ALA A 502 19.74 -9.16 -11.81
C ALA A 502 18.39 -8.61 -11.33
N ARG A 503 18.11 -8.66 -10.02
CA ARG A 503 16.92 -8.06 -9.40
C ARG A 503 16.79 -6.58 -9.75
N ARG A 504 17.88 -5.82 -9.66
CA ARG A 504 17.91 -4.38 -9.97
C ARG A 504 17.58 -4.09 -11.43
N ILE A 505 18.11 -4.87 -12.36
CA ILE A 505 17.84 -4.72 -13.80
C ILE A 505 16.39 -5.07 -14.12
N VAL A 506 15.91 -6.22 -13.64
CA VAL A 506 14.53 -6.67 -13.87
C VAL A 506 13.51 -5.70 -13.28
N ALA A 507 13.75 -5.16 -12.08
CA ALA A 507 12.90 -4.11 -11.51
C ALA A 507 12.88 -2.84 -12.38
N ALA A 508 14.01 -2.48 -13.00
CA ALA A 508 14.07 -1.34 -13.93
C ALA A 508 13.33 -1.61 -15.24
N GLU A 509 13.40 -2.84 -15.78
CA GLU A 509 12.60 -3.26 -16.93
C GLU A 509 11.10 -3.19 -16.62
N PHE A 510 10.71 -3.69 -15.45
CA PHE A 510 9.33 -3.66 -14.97
C PHE A 510 8.80 -2.22 -14.86
N GLN A 511 9.56 -1.33 -14.21
CA GLN A 511 9.24 0.10 -14.15
C GLN A 511 9.17 0.73 -15.54
N HIS A 512 10.10 0.39 -16.45
CA HIS A 512 10.11 0.96 -17.79
C HIS A 512 8.81 0.63 -18.55
N ILE A 513 8.38 -0.64 -18.53
CA ILE A 513 7.15 -1.09 -19.17
C ILE A 513 5.94 -0.41 -18.51
N ALA A 514 5.90 -0.38 -17.18
CA ALA A 514 4.80 0.23 -16.44
C ALA A 514 4.59 1.70 -16.80
N PHE A 515 5.65 2.51 -16.78
CA PHE A 515 5.54 3.95 -16.99
C PHE A 515 5.51 4.38 -18.47
N ASN A 516 6.16 3.65 -19.38
CA ASN A 516 6.24 4.06 -20.79
C ASN A 516 5.24 3.35 -21.71
N GLU A 517 4.78 2.16 -21.35
CA GLU A 517 3.92 1.35 -22.22
C GLU A 517 2.53 1.17 -21.61
N PHE A 518 2.44 0.82 -20.33
CA PHE A 518 1.17 0.52 -19.66
C PHE A 518 0.37 1.77 -19.26
N LEU A 519 0.93 2.65 -18.41
CA LEU A 519 0.21 3.82 -17.89
C LEU A 519 -0.31 4.77 -19.00
N PRO A 520 0.41 5.04 -20.11
CA PRO A 520 -0.11 5.89 -21.18
C PRO A 520 -1.34 5.32 -21.90
N ILE A 521 -1.48 4.00 -21.92
CA ILE A 521 -2.68 3.33 -22.48
C ILE A 521 -3.83 3.45 -21.48
N LEU A 522 -3.57 3.26 -20.18
CA LEU A 522 -4.58 3.30 -19.12
C LEU A 522 -5.13 4.71 -18.86
N LEU A 523 -4.24 5.69 -18.69
CA LEU A 523 -4.60 7.08 -18.35
C LEU A 523 -4.92 7.94 -19.58
N GLY A 524 -4.56 7.45 -20.77
CA GLY A 524 -4.58 8.24 -22.00
C GLY A 524 -3.38 9.19 -22.11
N ARG A 525 -3.02 9.50 -23.36
CA ARG A 525 -1.80 10.28 -23.68
C ARG A 525 -1.83 11.70 -23.10
N THR A 526 -3.00 12.34 -23.04
CA THR A 526 -3.15 13.72 -22.57
C THR A 526 -2.82 13.87 -21.09
N LEU A 527 -3.20 12.91 -20.23
CA LEU A 527 -2.84 12.92 -18.81
C LEU A 527 -1.36 12.54 -18.58
N SER A 528 -0.78 11.78 -19.51
CA SER A 528 0.62 11.33 -19.41
C SER A 528 1.64 12.38 -19.83
N THR A 529 1.27 13.34 -20.69
CA THR A 529 2.14 14.46 -21.10
C THR A 529 2.20 15.56 -20.05
N THR A 530 1.07 15.86 -19.37
CA THR A 530 1.02 16.90 -18.33
C THR A 530 1.77 16.52 -17.05
N ALA A 531 2.10 15.24 -16.86
CA ALA A 531 2.95 14.77 -15.76
C ALA A 531 4.47 14.86 -16.07
N ARG A 532 4.85 15.24 -17.30
CA ARG A 532 6.25 15.39 -17.73
C ARG A 532 6.73 16.85 -17.72
N ASP A 533 5.82 17.80 -17.68
CA ASP A 533 6.08 19.25 -17.52
C ASP A 533 5.82 19.65 -16.05
#